data_AF-A0A357T3S6-F1
#
_entry.id   AF-A0A357T3S6-F1
#
_cell.length_a   1.000
_cell.length_b   1.000
_cell.length_c   1.000
_cell.angle_alpha   90.00
_cell.angle_beta   90.00
_cell.angle_gamma   90.00
#
_symmetry.space_group_name_H-M   'P 1'
#
loop_
_entity.id
_entity.type
_entity.pdbx_description
1 polymer ?
#
loop_
_entity_poly.entity_id
_entity_poly.type
_entity_poly.pdbx_seq_one_letter_code
_entity_poly.pdbx_strand_id
1 'polypeptide(L)'
;VKAGIRMAGGTPIEFGVIGVCDGIAMGHEGMKYSLASRELIADSIEAMTSAHAFDGLVLIPNCDKIVPGMLMAAGRLNIPSLVLSGGPMLAGELNGNQIDLNSVFEGVGAEAAGKITPEELAEIEERACPGCGSCSGM
;
A
#
# COMPACT_ATOMS: atom_id res chain seq x y z
N VAL A 1 -4.01 4.23 -16.82
CA VAL A 1 -5.28 4.95 -16.53
C VAL A 1 -5.52 6.16 -17.44
N LYS A 2 -4.73 7.25 -17.35
CA LYS A 2 -4.97 8.51 -18.12
C LYS A 2 -5.14 8.30 -19.63
N ALA A 3 -4.31 7.46 -20.24
CA ALA A 3 -4.42 7.13 -21.66
C ALA A 3 -5.80 6.53 -21.99
N GLY A 4 -6.29 5.57 -21.19
CA GLY A 4 -7.62 4.98 -21.36
C GLY A 4 -8.75 5.99 -21.23
N ILE A 5 -8.65 6.93 -20.28
CA ILE A 5 -9.64 8.01 -20.13
C ILE A 5 -9.66 8.91 -21.37
N ARG A 6 -8.48 9.32 -21.89
CA ARG A 6 -8.38 10.14 -23.11
C ARG A 6 -8.94 9.41 -24.33
N MET A 7 -8.64 8.12 -24.47
CA MET A 7 -9.17 7.29 -25.57
C MET A 7 -10.70 7.19 -25.53
N ALA A 8 -11.30 7.25 -24.33
CA ALA A 8 -12.74 7.26 -24.14
C ALA A 8 -13.38 8.67 -24.25
N GLY A 9 -12.59 9.71 -24.58
CA GLY A 9 -13.08 11.09 -24.74
C GLY A 9 -13.16 11.92 -23.45
N GLY A 10 -12.65 11.42 -22.33
CA GLY A 10 -12.60 12.16 -21.05
C GLY A 10 -11.32 13.00 -20.88
N THR A 11 -11.35 13.91 -19.91
CA THR A 11 -10.20 14.77 -19.56
C THR A 11 -9.61 14.35 -18.20
N PRO A 12 -8.54 13.53 -18.17
CA PRO A 12 -8.00 13.05 -16.91
C PRO A 12 -7.13 14.12 -16.22
N ILE A 13 -7.48 14.42 -14.98
CA ILE A 13 -6.66 15.20 -14.05
C ILE A 13 -6.11 14.23 -13.00
N GLU A 14 -4.80 14.30 -12.76
CA GLU A 14 -4.11 13.42 -11.82
C GLU A 14 -3.66 14.22 -10.60
N PHE A 15 -3.89 13.68 -9.41
CA PHE A 15 -3.38 14.21 -8.16
C PHE A 15 -3.00 13.05 -7.24
N GLY A 16 -2.07 13.30 -6.32
CA GLY A 16 -1.60 12.33 -5.35
C GLY A 16 -2.28 12.50 -4.00
N VAL A 17 -2.27 11.42 -3.21
CA VAL A 17 -2.58 11.42 -1.78
C VAL A 17 -1.41 10.84 -1.01
N ILE A 18 -1.33 11.15 0.28
CA ILE A 18 -0.33 10.55 1.17
C ILE A 18 -0.58 9.05 1.37
N GLY A 19 0.44 8.34 1.84
CA GLY A 19 0.32 6.95 2.26
C GLY A 19 1.39 6.62 3.28
N VAL A 20 1.02 5.84 4.29
CA VAL A 20 1.96 5.31 5.30
C VAL A 20 2.20 3.84 4.98
N CYS A 21 3.45 3.41 5.03
CA CYS A 21 3.82 2.01 4.92
C CYS A 21 3.78 1.36 6.30
N ASP A 22 2.79 0.50 6.56
CA ASP A 22 2.66 -0.20 7.83
C ASP A 22 3.90 -1.06 8.12
N GLY A 23 4.44 -1.75 7.09
CA GLY A 23 5.62 -2.59 7.23
C GLY A 23 6.87 -1.83 7.73
N ILE A 24 7.05 -0.58 7.31
CA ILE A 24 8.17 0.26 7.77
C ILE A 24 7.85 0.91 9.12
N ALA A 25 6.60 1.32 9.34
CA ALA A 25 6.19 2.03 10.56
C ALA A 25 6.14 1.14 11.81
N MET A 26 6.16 -0.18 11.62
CA MET A 26 6.15 -1.17 12.70
C MET A 26 7.36 -1.01 13.64
N GLY A 27 7.13 -1.20 14.93
CA GLY A 27 8.20 -1.22 15.95
C GLY A 27 8.64 0.15 16.47
N HIS A 28 8.06 1.27 16.01
CA HIS A 28 8.37 2.60 16.54
C HIS A 28 7.15 3.53 16.60
N GLU A 29 7.34 4.78 17.06
CA GLU A 29 6.24 5.74 17.28
C GLU A 29 5.39 6.04 16.04
N GLY A 30 5.93 5.80 14.85
CA GLY A 30 5.27 6.05 13.56
C GLY A 30 3.99 5.23 13.41
N MET A 31 3.90 4.05 14.01
CA MET A 31 2.72 3.20 13.91
C MET A 31 1.44 3.86 14.45
N LYS A 32 1.58 4.85 15.34
CA LYS A 32 0.46 5.67 15.85
C LYS A 32 -0.27 6.44 14.74
N TYR A 33 0.38 6.67 13.59
CA TYR A 33 -0.16 7.43 12.47
C TYR A 33 -0.77 6.55 11.36
N SER A 34 -0.53 5.23 11.37
CA SER A 34 -1.01 4.32 10.32
C SER A 34 -2.53 4.42 10.15
N LEU A 35 -3.31 4.09 11.19
CA LEU A 35 -4.77 4.09 11.08
C LEU A 35 -5.34 5.48 10.81
N ALA A 36 -4.77 6.52 11.42
CA ALA A 36 -5.21 7.91 11.20
C ALA A 36 -5.01 8.35 9.74
N SER A 37 -4.00 7.81 9.04
CA SER A 37 -3.77 8.13 7.62
C SER A 37 -4.96 7.76 6.71
N ARG A 38 -5.77 6.77 7.09
CA ARG A 38 -7.01 6.40 6.38
C ARG A 38 -7.95 7.59 6.22
N GLU A 39 -8.17 8.33 7.31
CA GLU A 39 -9.06 9.51 7.30
C GLU A 39 -8.46 10.63 6.47
N LEU A 40 -7.16 10.90 6.64
CA LEU A 40 -6.47 11.93 5.86
C LEU A 40 -6.56 11.67 4.35
N ILE A 41 -6.44 10.41 3.94
CA ILE A 41 -6.59 10.00 2.54
C ILE A 41 -8.02 10.25 2.06
N ALA A 42 -9.01 9.81 2.83
CA ALA A 42 -10.41 10.00 2.48
C ALA A 42 -10.76 11.48 2.33
N ASP A 43 -10.40 12.28 3.33
CA ASP A 43 -10.67 13.72 3.39
C ASP A 43 -9.92 14.49 2.29
N SER A 44 -8.68 14.08 1.96
CA SER A 44 -7.92 14.71 0.87
C SER A 44 -8.58 14.51 -0.50
N ILE A 45 -9.12 13.32 -0.76
CA ILE A 45 -9.83 13.01 -2.01
C ILE A 45 -11.15 13.77 -2.04
N GLU A 46 -11.88 13.79 -0.93
CA GLU A 46 -13.16 14.50 -0.80
C GLU A 46 -12.98 16.00 -1.07
N ALA A 47 -11.96 16.63 -0.48
CA ALA A 47 -11.63 18.02 -0.69
C ALA A 47 -11.24 18.31 -2.15
N MET A 48 -10.32 17.53 -2.72
CA MET A 48 -9.87 17.73 -4.10
C MET A 48 -11.00 17.58 -5.11
N THR A 49 -11.83 16.55 -4.94
CA THR A 49 -12.96 16.26 -5.85
C THR A 49 -14.01 17.36 -5.77
N SER A 50 -14.42 17.75 -4.56
CA SER A 50 -15.49 18.74 -4.36
C SER A 50 -15.06 20.14 -4.80
N ALA A 51 -13.82 20.54 -4.49
CA ALA A 51 -13.32 21.87 -4.85
C ALA A 51 -13.13 22.07 -6.36
N HIS A 52 -12.85 20.99 -7.11
CA HIS A 52 -12.61 21.04 -8.55
C HIS A 52 -13.77 20.45 -9.37
N ALA A 53 -14.87 20.08 -8.72
CA ALA A 53 -16.07 19.52 -9.33
C ALA A 53 -15.78 18.37 -10.32
N PHE A 54 -15.01 17.37 -9.89
CA PHE A 54 -14.75 16.21 -10.74
C PHE A 54 -16.01 15.34 -10.93
N ASP A 55 -16.25 14.92 -12.17
CA ASP A 55 -17.44 14.12 -12.53
C ASP A 55 -17.31 12.62 -12.20
N GLY A 56 -16.09 12.14 -11.96
CA GLY A 56 -15.82 10.74 -11.65
C GLY A 56 -14.38 10.49 -11.22
N LEU A 57 -14.14 9.32 -10.62
CA LEU A 57 -12.87 8.98 -9.99
C LEU A 57 -12.32 7.63 -10.48
N VAL A 58 -11.01 7.57 -10.66
CA VAL A 58 -10.25 6.31 -10.73
C VAL A 58 -9.24 6.32 -9.59
N LEU A 59 -9.46 5.42 -8.63
CA LEU A 59 -8.71 5.32 -7.39
C LEU A 59 -7.71 4.17 -7.50
N ILE A 60 -6.43 4.43 -7.23
CA ILE A 60 -5.35 3.44 -7.39
C ILE A 60 -4.68 3.18 -6.02
N PRO A 61 -5.32 2.41 -5.12
CA PRO A 61 -4.73 2.09 -3.82
C PRO A 61 -3.81 0.86 -3.90
N ASN A 62 -2.93 0.70 -2.90
CA ASN A 62 -2.15 -0.54 -2.78
C ASN A 62 -1.76 -0.92 -1.34
N CYS A 63 -1.30 0.03 -0.51
CA CYS A 63 -0.94 -0.26 0.88
C CYS A 63 -2.18 -0.29 1.79
N ASP A 64 -2.06 -0.94 2.94
CA ASP A 64 -3.15 -1.34 3.85
C ASP A 64 -4.20 -0.24 4.03
N LYS A 65 -3.83 0.90 4.64
CA LYS A 65 -4.79 1.96 5.00
C LYS A 65 -5.23 2.84 3.82
N ILE A 66 -4.53 2.73 2.68
CA ILE A 66 -4.85 3.48 1.46
C ILE A 66 -6.12 2.92 0.81
N VAL A 67 -6.26 1.58 0.77
CA VAL A 67 -7.41 0.90 0.17
C VAL A 67 -8.75 1.35 0.81
N PRO A 68 -8.96 1.22 2.14
CA PRO A 68 -10.20 1.65 2.75
C PRO A 68 -10.35 3.18 2.73
N GLY A 69 -9.28 3.97 2.82
CA GLY A 69 -9.37 5.44 2.74
C GLY A 69 -9.94 5.90 1.39
N MET A 70 -9.45 5.33 0.29
CA MET A 70 -9.97 5.61 -1.05
C MET A 70 -11.42 5.11 -1.22
N LEU A 71 -11.74 3.92 -0.71
CA LEU A 71 -13.12 3.38 -0.75
C LEU A 71 -14.10 4.24 0.04
N MET A 72 -13.68 4.76 1.20
CA MET A 72 -14.49 5.69 2.01
C MET A 72 -14.78 6.98 1.22
N ALA A 73 -13.78 7.57 0.57
CA ALA A 73 -13.99 8.76 -0.26
C ALA A 73 -14.99 8.50 -1.40
N ALA A 74 -14.85 7.37 -2.11
CA ALA A 74 -15.80 6.97 -3.16
C ALA A 74 -17.25 6.89 -2.63
N GLY A 75 -17.42 6.25 -1.47
CA GLY A 75 -18.74 6.11 -0.82
C GLY A 75 -19.32 7.45 -0.35
N ARG A 76 -18.50 8.35 0.21
CA ARG A 76 -18.93 9.69 0.67
C ARG A 76 -19.34 10.59 -0.50
N LEU A 77 -18.54 10.63 -1.56
CA LEU A 77 -18.78 11.48 -2.72
C LEU A 77 -19.95 10.99 -3.59
N ASN A 78 -20.15 9.66 -3.64
CA ASN A 78 -21.25 9.02 -4.37
C ASN A 78 -21.35 9.46 -5.86
N ILE A 79 -20.19 9.62 -6.49
CA ILE A 79 -20.04 9.86 -7.93
C ILE A 79 -19.44 8.61 -8.61
N PRO A 80 -19.58 8.43 -9.93
CA PRO A 80 -19.01 7.29 -10.64
C PRO A 80 -17.53 7.08 -10.30
N SER A 81 -17.21 5.94 -9.69
CA SER A 81 -15.88 5.65 -9.15
C SER A 81 -15.42 4.24 -9.53
N LEU A 82 -14.15 4.09 -9.91
CA LEU A 82 -13.50 2.81 -10.17
C LEU A 82 -12.30 2.67 -9.25
N VAL A 83 -12.16 1.52 -8.58
CA VAL A 83 -10.98 1.20 -7.75
C VAL A 83 -10.14 0.17 -8.50
N LEU A 84 -8.88 0.51 -8.74
CA LEU A 84 -7.91 -0.31 -9.46
C LEU A 84 -6.73 -0.59 -8.53
N SER A 85 -6.66 -1.79 -7.95
CA SER A 85 -5.54 -2.18 -7.10
C SER A 85 -4.21 -2.13 -7.86
N GLY A 86 -3.15 -1.66 -7.20
CA GLY A 86 -1.78 -1.70 -7.73
C GLY A 86 -1.22 -3.12 -7.85
N GLY A 87 -1.76 -4.05 -7.06
CA GLY A 87 -1.38 -5.46 -7.07
C GLY A 87 -0.37 -5.84 -5.99
N PRO A 88 -0.33 -7.14 -5.62
CA PRO A 88 0.60 -7.66 -4.65
C PRO A 88 2.02 -7.72 -5.21
N MET A 89 2.98 -7.64 -4.31
CA MET A 89 4.38 -7.95 -4.58
C MET A 89 4.52 -9.45 -4.86
N LEU A 90 5.49 -9.84 -5.69
CA LEU A 90 5.86 -11.25 -5.79
C LEU A 90 6.44 -11.73 -4.46
N ALA A 91 6.17 -12.99 -4.10
CA ALA A 91 6.80 -13.57 -2.92
C ALA A 91 8.31 -13.72 -3.15
N GLY A 92 9.08 -13.48 -2.09
CA GLY A 92 10.52 -13.72 -2.08
C GLY A 92 10.83 -15.21 -2.02
N GLU A 93 12.06 -15.58 -2.36
CA GLU A 93 12.50 -16.98 -2.30
C GLU A 93 13.90 -17.10 -1.69
N LEU A 94 14.03 -17.97 -0.68
CA LEU A 94 15.29 -18.34 -0.07
C LEU A 94 15.35 -19.86 0.14
N ASN A 95 16.35 -20.50 -0.45
CA ASN A 95 16.57 -21.96 -0.36
C ASN A 95 15.34 -22.81 -0.73
N GLY A 96 14.59 -22.37 -1.75
CA GLY A 96 13.36 -23.03 -2.21
C GLY A 96 12.13 -22.80 -1.34
N ASN A 97 12.25 -22.02 -0.26
CA ASN A 97 11.12 -21.60 0.58
C ASN A 97 10.68 -20.19 0.19
N GLN A 98 9.35 -19.99 0.20
CA GLN A 98 8.77 -18.67 0.02
C GLN A 98 8.98 -17.86 1.29
N ILE A 99 9.42 -16.61 1.13
CA ILE A 99 9.63 -15.66 2.22
C ILE A 99 8.99 -14.32 1.88
N ASP A 100 8.66 -13.56 2.92
CA ASP A 100 7.94 -12.29 2.84
C ASP A 100 8.34 -11.36 4.00
N LEU A 101 7.67 -10.22 4.13
CA LEU A 101 7.94 -9.29 5.23
C LEU A 101 7.75 -9.90 6.62
N ASN A 102 6.79 -10.83 6.80
CA ASN A 102 6.61 -11.53 8.07
C ASN A 102 7.82 -12.39 8.40
N SER A 103 8.41 -13.03 7.39
CA SER A 103 9.64 -13.83 7.52
C SER A 103 10.80 -12.99 8.08
N VAL A 104 10.89 -11.70 7.74
CA VAL A 104 11.89 -10.78 8.32
C VAL A 104 11.64 -10.56 9.80
N PHE A 105 10.39 -10.29 10.21
CA PHE A 105 10.03 -10.10 11.62
C PHE A 105 10.28 -11.37 12.45
N GLU A 106 9.93 -12.53 11.93
CA GLU A 106 10.22 -13.82 12.55
C GLU A 106 11.73 -14.10 12.60
N GLY A 107 12.46 -13.73 11.55
CA GLY A 107 13.92 -13.81 11.49
C GLY A 107 14.60 -13.01 12.60
N VAL A 108 14.18 -11.77 12.86
CA VAL A 108 14.69 -10.96 13.98
C VAL A 108 14.46 -11.67 15.32
N GLY A 109 13.29 -12.28 15.51
CA GLY A 109 13.00 -13.07 16.72
C GLY A 109 13.85 -14.34 16.83
N ALA A 110 14.12 -15.01 15.71
CA ALA A 110 14.95 -16.21 15.64
C ALA A 110 16.44 -15.92 15.90
N GLU A 111 16.96 -14.80 15.38
CA GLU A 111 18.33 -14.34 15.61
C GLU A 111 18.54 -14.00 17.09
N ALA A 112 17.61 -13.24 17.68
CA ALA A 112 17.65 -12.90 19.10
C ALA A 112 17.57 -14.14 20.02
N ALA A 113 16.94 -15.22 19.55
CA ALA A 113 16.86 -16.50 20.24
C ALA A 113 18.06 -17.45 19.95
N GLY A 114 19.04 -17.02 19.16
CA GLY A 114 20.21 -17.80 18.77
C GLY A 114 19.90 -18.99 17.85
N LYS A 115 18.77 -18.96 17.13
CA LYS A 115 18.34 -20.03 16.22
C LYS A 115 18.86 -19.86 14.79
N ILE A 116 19.14 -18.63 14.39
CA ILE A 116 19.78 -18.27 13.12
C ILE A 116 20.93 -17.30 13.38
N THR A 117 21.86 -17.19 12.44
CA THR A 117 22.97 -16.23 12.51
C THR A 117 22.56 -14.85 11.95
N PRO A 118 23.31 -13.78 12.28
CA PRO A 118 23.10 -12.47 11.68
C PRO A 118 23.22 -12.48 10.14
N GLU A 119 24.07 -13.35 9.58
CA GLU A 119 24.22 -13.50 8.13
C GLU A 119 22.98 -14.15 7.50
N GLU A 120 22.39 -15.17 8.15
CA GLU A 120 21.14 -15.77 7.70
C GLU A 120 19.99 -14.76 7.75
N LEU A 121 19.93 -13.90 8.78
CA LEU A 121 18.95 -12.82 8.86
C LEU A 121 19.11 -11.80 7.72
N ALA A 122 20.35 -11.43 7.40
CA ALA A 122 20.62 -10.50 6.29
C ALA A 122 20.20 -11.10 4.93
N GLU A 123 20.36 -12.41 4.73
CA GLU A 123 19.85 -13.08 3.52
C GLU A 123 18.32 -13.05 3.42
N ILE A 124 17.61 -13.18 4.55
CA ILE A 124 16.15 -13.06 4.60
C ILE A 124 15.74 -11.63 4.24
N GLU A 125 16.38 -10.62 4.82
CA GLU A 125 16.11 -9.20 4.55
C GLU A 125 16.22 -8.85 3.06
N GLU A 126 17.34 -9.24 2.43
CA GLU A 126 17.63 -8.91 1.02
C GLU A 126 16.64 -9.55 0.03
N ARG A 127 15.99 -10.65 0.42
CA ARG A 127 15.16 -11.46 -0.49
C ARG A 127 13.67 -11.43 -0.21
N ALA A 128 13.24 -11.01 0.98
CA ALA A 128 11.85 -11.02 1.41
C ALA A 128 10.93 -10.10 0.56
N CYS A 129 11.46 -9.00 0.05
CA CYS A 129 10.70 -7.98 -0.68
C CYS A 129 11.28 -7.75 -2.10
N PRO A 130 11.05 -8.67 -3.05
CA PRO A 130 11.78 -8.71 -4.32
C PRO A 130 11.37 -7.63 -5.34
N GLY A 131 10.34 -6.82 -5.08
CA GLY A 131 9.87 -5.84 -6.05
C GLY A 131 8.76 -4.93 -5.55
N CYS A 132 8.07 -4.27 -6.49
CA CYS A 132 6.94 -3.41 -6.18
C CYS A 132 5.67 -4.22 -5.90
N GLY A 133 4.79 -3.68 -5.05
CA GLY A 133 3.47 -4.23 -4.77
C GLY A 133 3.11 -4.13 -3.29
N SER A 134 1.89 -4.54 -2.94
CA SER A 134 1.49 -4.68 -1.54
C SER A 134 2.11 -5.92 -0.92
N CYS A 135 2.09 -6.04 0.42
CA CYS A 135 2.41 -7.31 1.08
C CYS A 135 1.54 -8.43 0.47
N SER A 136 2.17 -9.58 0.19
CA SER A 136 1.59 -10.68 -0.59
C SER A 136 0.84 -11.72 0.25
N GLY A 137 1.02 -11.70 1.57
CA GLY A 137 0.32 -12.59 2.51
C GLY A 137 -1.12 -12.14 2.80
N MET A 138 -1.99 -13.12 3.05
CA MET A 138 -3.27 -12.95 3.76
C MET A 138 -3.26 -13.78 5.03
#